data_AF-A0A521A579-F1
#
_entry.id   AF-A0A521A579-F1
#
_cell.length_a   1.000
_cell.length_b   1.000
_cell.length_c   1.000
_cell.angle_alpha   90.00
_cell.angle_beta   90.00
_cell.angle_gamma   90.00
#
_symmetry.space_group_name_H-M   'P 1'
#
loop_
_entity.id
_entity.type
_entity.pdbx_description
1 polymer ?
#
loop_
_entity_poly.entity_id
_entity_poly.type
_entity_poly.pdbx_seq_one_letter_code
_entity_poly.pdbx_strand_id
1 'polypeptide(L)' 'MNNKQIYSIAIGSAMGSSIGVTIGAVIGNVVMGVVFGSLIGTIIGAIVALLYFKNNDNSQ' A
#
# COMPACT_ATOMS: atom_id res chain seq x y z
N MET A 1 3.08 15.77 6.03
CA MET A 1 2.75 14.76 4.99
C MET A 1 2.07 15.48 3.85
N ASN A 2 2.67 15.44 2.66
CA ASN A 2 2.08 16.08 1.48
C ASN A 2 0.90 15.24 0.96
N ASN A 3 -0.09 15.85 0.32
CA ASN A 3 -1.27 15.16 -0.22
C ASN A 3 -0.87 13.97 -1.12
N LYS A 4 0.22 14.12 -1.90
CA LYS A 4 0.79 13.04 -2.74
C LYS A 4 1.25 11.81 -1.94
N GLN A 5 1.81 12.02 -0.75
CA GLN A 5 2.23 10.94 0.15
C GLN A 5 1.01 10.24 0.76
N ILE A 6 -0.03 11.00 1.11
CA ILE A 6 -1.29 10.44 1.62
C ILE A 6 -1.96 9.58 0.54
N TYR A 7 -2.05 10.07 -0.69
CA TYR A 7 -2.65 9.31 -1.80
C TYR A 7 -1.87 8.04 -2.13
N SER A 8 -0.54 8.08 -2.16
CA SER A 8 0.26 6.87 -2.44
C SER A 8 0.07 5.79 -1.38
N ILE A 9 0.02 6.17 -0.11
CA ILE A 9 -0.26 5.23 0.99
C ILE A 9 -1.69 4.69 0.90
N ALA A 10 -2.67 5.56 0.65
CA ALA A 10 -4.07 5.16 0.51
C ALA A 10 -4.29 4.20 -0.67
N ILE A 11 -3.70 4.49 -1.83
CA ILE A 11 -3.74 3.62 -3.02
C ILE A 11 -3.06 2.29 -2.70
N GLY A 12 -1.87 2.32 -2.09
CA GLY A 12 -1.15 1.11 -1.69
C GLY A 12 -1.99 0.22 -0.77
N SER A 13 -2.61 0.79 0.26
CA SER A 13 -3.47 0.08 1.21
C SER A 13 -4.72 -0.51 0.54
N ALA A 14 -5.39 0.25 -0.34
CA ALA A 14 -6.58 -0.21 -1.06
C ALA A 14 -6.24 -1.36 -2.03
N MET A 15 -5.18 -1.21 -2.82
CA MET A 15 -4.71 -2.25 -3.74
C MET A 15 -4.28 -3.50 -2.98
N GLY A 16 -3.51 -3.33 -1.91
CA GLY A 16 -3.05 -4.43 -1.06
C GLY A 16 -4.22 -5.21 -0.47
N SER A 17 -5.24 -4.52 0.04
CA SER A 17 -6.43 -5.18 0.59
C SER A 17 -7.19 -5.97 -0.48
N SER A 18 -7.39 -5.41 -1.67
CA SER A 18 -8.08 -6.09 -2.78
C SER A 18 -7.35 -7.37 -3.24
N ILE A 19 -6.02 -7.28 -3.40
CA ILE A 19 -5.18 -8.44 -3.74
C ILE A 19 -5.22 -9.46 -2.58
N GLY A 20 -5.13 -8.99 -1.34
CA GLY A 20 -5.21 -9.81 -0.14
C GLY A 20 -6.50 -10.61 -0.02
N VAL A 21 -7.65 -9.98 -0.29
CA VAL A 21 -8.96 -10.67 -0.35
C VAL A 21 -8.91 -11.78 -1.39
N THR A 22 -8.40 -11.50 -2.59
CA THR A 22 -8.35 -12.46 -3.70
C THR A 22 -7.49 -13.66 -3.34
N ILE A 23 -6.28 -13.44 -2.82
CA ILE A 23 -5.37 -14.51 -2.40
C ILE A 23 -5.97 -15.30 -1.23
N GLY A 24 -6.51 -14.60 -0.23
CA GLY A 24 -7.14 -15.23 0.92
C GLY A 24 -8.35 -16.08 0.55
N ALA A 25 -9.14 -15.66 -0.43
CA ALA A 25 -10.24 -16.45 -0.96
C ALA A 25 -9.77 -17.74 -1.64
N VAL A 26 -8.67 -17.68 -2.40
CA VAL A 26 -8.07 -18.87 -3.05
C VAL A 26 -7.51 -19.87 -2.04
N ILE A 27 -6.88 -19.39 -0.97
CA ILE A 27 -6.24 -20.23 0.07
C ILE A 27 -7.28 -20.71 1.11
N GLY A 28 -8.52 -20.20 1.07
CA GLY A 28 -9.57 -20.51 2.04
C GLY A 28 -9.42 -19.78 3.38
N ASN A 29 -8.60 -18.73 3.43
CA ASN A 29 -8.41 -17.89 4.62
C ASN A 29 -8.40 -16.39 4.24
N VAL A 30 -9.59 -15.86 4.00
CA VAL A 30 -9.80 -14.46 3.58
C VAL A 30 -9.29 -13.47 4.62
N VAL A 31 -9.50 -13.75 5.91
CA VAL A 31 -9.10 -12.86 7.00
C VAL A 31 -7.59 -12.65 6.98
N MET A 32 -6.80 -13.73 6.89
CA MET A 32 -5.36 -13.59 6.78
C MET A 32 -4.93 -12.93 5.48
N GLY A 33 -5.57 -13.27 4.35
CA GLY A 33 -5.29 -12.62 3.08
C GLY A 33 -5.43 -11.10 3.14
N VAL A 34 -6.52 -10.60 3.74
CA VAL A 34 -6.76 -9.15 3.93
C VAL A 34 -5.71 -8.52 4.83
N VAL A 35 -5.37 -9.16 5.95
CA VAL A 35 -4.38 -8.63 6.90
C VAL A 35 -3.02 -8.50 6.22
N PHE A 36 -2.53 -9.56 5.58
CA PHE A 36 -1.25 -9.52 4.88
C PHE A 36 -1.27 -8.57 3.68
N GLY A 37 -2.35 -8.60 2.89
CA GLY A 37 -2.50 -7.73 1.73
C GLY A 37 -2.50 -6.24 2.11
N SER A 38 -3.27 -5.85 3.11
CA SER A 38 -3.34 -4.47 3.60
C SER A 38 -2.00 -4.00 4.20
N LEU A 39 -1.32 -4.86 4.97
CA LEU A 39 0.03 -4.58 5.49
C LEU A 39 1.03 -4.37 4.36
N ILE A 40 1.14 -5.31 3.43
CA ILE A 40 2.07 -5.25 2.32
C ILE A 40 1.78 -4.03 1.44
N GLY A 41 0.51 -3.79 1.11
CA GLY A 41 0.11 -2.63 0.30
C GLY A 41 0.43 -1.30 0.96
N THR A 42 0.22 -1.18 2.27
CA THR A 42 0.56 0.02 3.04
C THR A 42 2.06 0.23 3.08
N ILE A 43 2.86 -0.82 3.28
CA ILE A 43 4.33 -0.77 3.26
C ILE A 43 4.84 -0.32 1.89
N ILE A 44 4.33 -0.90 0.79
CA ILE A 44 4.70 -0.50 -0.57
C ILE A 44 4.33 0.96 -0.82
N GLY A 45 3.11 1.37 -0.48
CA GLY A 45 2.67 2.76 -0.60
C GLY A 45 3.54 3.73 0.18
N ALA A 46 3.94 3.37 1.40
CA ALA A 46 4.86 4.16 2.22
C ALA A 46 6.28 4.22 1.63
N ILE A 47 6.81 3.10 1.12
CA ILE A 47 8.12 3.06 0.45
C ILE A 47 8.10 3.96 -0.80
N VAL A 48 7.07 3.86 -1.65
CA VAL A 48 6.91 4.72 -2.82
C VAL A 48 6.80 6.18 -2.40
N ALA A 49 6.04 6.47 -1.33
CA ALA A 49 5.93 7.83 -0.81
C ALA A 49 7.28 8.39 -0.33
N LEU A 50 8.09 7.55 0.33
CA LEU A 50 9.38 7.94 0.88
C LEU A 50 10.52 7.96 -0.14
N LEU A 51 10.47 7.14 -1.19
CA LEU A 51 11.51 7.12 -2.23
C LEU A 51 11.21 8.13 -3.34
N TYR A 52 9.96 8.17 -3.80
CA TYR A 52 9.58 8.98 -4.94
C TYR A 52 9.31 10.42 -4.51
N PHE A 53 8.45 10.65 -3.52
CA PHE A 53 8.12 12.03 -3.13
C PHE A 53 9.20 12.71 -2.29
N LYS A 54 10.05 11.96 -1.57
CA LYS A 54 11.22 12.57 -0.92
C LYS A 54 12.23 13.12 -1.92
N ASN A 55 12.41 12.46 -3.07
CA ASN A 55 13.31 12.97 -4.12
C ASN A 55 12.74 14.19 -4.86
N ASN A 56 11.42 14.36 -4.91
CA ASN A 56 10.78 15.50 -5.55
C ASN A 56 10.76 16.78 -4.70
N ASP A 57 11.07 16.70 -3.39
CA ASP A 57 11.29 17.88 -2.52
C ASP A 57 12.76 18.36 -2.55
N ASN A 58 13.70 17.56 -3.05
CA ASN A 58 15.14 17.90 -3.12
C ASN A 58 15.55 18.48 -4.49
N SER A 59 14.62 19.00 -5.28
CA SER A 59 14.89 19.60 -6.61
C SER A 59 14.18 20.93 -6.83
N GLN A 60 13.96 21.69 -5.77
CA GLN A 60 13.68 23.13 -5.80
C GLN A 60 14.81 23.85 -5.05
#